data_AF-A0A8X6PCY3-F1
#
_entry.id   AF-A0A8X6PCY3-F1
#
_cell.length_a   1.000
_cell.length_b   1.000
_cell.length_c   1.000
_cell.angle_alpha   90.00
_cell.angle_beta   90.00
_cell.angle_gamma   90.00
#
_symmetry.space_group_name_H-M   'P 1'
#
loop_
_entity.id
_entity.type
_entity.pdbx_description
1 polymer ?
#
loop_
_entity_poly.entity_id
_entity_poly.type
_entity_poly.pdbx_seq_one_letter_code
_entity_poly.pdbx_strand_id
1 'polypeptide(L)'
;MASIEALRKSRKPERAAFTKAYNTVEELIALECVDICELEAELNVFKGKVDRLDDTHSNILELLPEKEYDAEFEVVEDCRNKSI
;
A
#
# COMPACT_ATOMS: atom_id res chain seq x y z
N MET A 1 -12.66 -6.72 -15.07
CA MET A 1 -11.66 -5.75 -14.58
C MET A 1 -12.38 -4.63 -13.85
N ALA A 2 -11.80 -4.09 -12.78
CA ALA A 2 -12.34 -2.90 -12.12
C ALA A 2 -12.18 -1.67 -13.03
N SER A 3 -13.06 -0.68 -12.90
CA SER A 3 -12.88 0.60 -13.61
C SER A 3 -11.73 1.40 -12.99
N ILE A 4 -11.08 2.23 -13.79
CA ILE A 4 -10.01 3.11 -13.31
C ILE A 4 -10.47 4.03 -12.17
N GLU A 5 -11.73 4.48 -12.20
CA GLU A 5 -12.30 5.30 -11.13
C GLU A 5 -12.46 4.51 -9.83
N ALA A 6 -12.85 3.24 -9.91
CA ALA A 6 -12.93 2.36 -8.73
C ALA A 6 -11.54 2.10 -8.13
N LEU A 7 -10.53 1.86 -8.97
CA LEU A 7 -9.14 1.69 -8.53
C LEU A 7 -8.58 2.97 -7.89
N ARG A 8 -8.88 4.14 -8.47
CA ARG A 8 -8.52 5.45 -7.88
C ARG A 8 -9.14 5.62 -6.49
N LYS A 9 -10.40 5.22 -6.31
CA LYS A 9 -11.09 5.28 -5.00
C LYS A 9 -10.52 4.30 -3.98
N SER A 10 -9.99 3.14 -4.40
CA SER A 10 -9.41 2.15 -3.48
C SER A 10 -8.03 2.54 -2.94
N ARG A 11 -7.29 3.44 -3.60
CA ARG A 11 -5.93 3.84 -3.17
C ARG A 11 -5.86 4.31 -1.72
N LYS A 12 -6.75 5.21 -1.32
CA LYS A 12 -6.73 5.79 0.03
C LYS A 12 -6.94 4.73 1.13
N PRO A 13 -8.00 3.90 1.09
CA PRO A 13 -8.16 2.85 2.09
C PRO A 13 -7.08 1.77 2.00
N GLU A 14 -6.58 1.42 0.81
CA GLU A 14 -5.49 0.44 0.66
C GLU A 14 -4.18 0.95 1.26
N ARG A 15 -3.84 2.22 1.04
CA ARG A 15 -2.67 2.88 1.69
C ARG A 15 -2.84 2.94 3.20
N ALA A 16 -4.02 3.29 3.71
CA ALA A 16 -4.26 3.29 5.16
C ALA A 16 -4.09 1.89 5.77
N ALA A 17 -4.56 0.85 5.07
CA ALA A 17 -4.37 -0.54 5.50
C ALA A 17 -2.89 -0.96 5.46
N PHE A 18 -2.15 -0.54 4.43
CA PHE A 18 -0.70 -0.74 4.34
C PHE A 18 0.02 -0.07 5.50
N THR A 19 -0.21 1.23 5.75
CA THR A 19 0.44 1.98 6.83
C THR A 19 0.15 1.34 8.19
N LYS A 20 -1.10 0.92 8.42
CA LYS A 20 -1.45 0.23 9.66
C LYS A 20 -0.65 -1.08 9.82
N ALA A 21 -0.61 -1.92 8.79
CA ALA A 21 0.11 -3.19 8.85
C ALA A 21 1.63 -2.99 8.99
N TYR A 22 2.19 -1.98 8.31
CA TYR A 22 3.59 -1.58 8.47
C TYR A 22 3.89 -1.19 9.93
N ASN A 23 3.11 -0.27 10.50
CA ASN A 23 3.29 0.19 11.87
C ASN A 23 3.18 -0.97 12.86
N THR A 24 2.23 -1.89 12.68
CA THR A 24 2.10 -3.08 13.55
C THR A 24 3.35 -3.96 13.51
N VAL A 25 3.90 -4.22 12.32
CA VAL A 25 5.15 -5.00 12.20
C VAL A 25 6.33 -4.25 12.81
N GLU A 26 6.43 -2.93 12.59
CA GLU A 26 7.47 -2.08 13.15
C GLU A 26 7.42 -2.05 14.69
N GLU A 27 6.23 -1.89 15.26
CA GLU A 27 5.98 -1.93 16.70
C GLU A 27 6.38 -3.28 17.31
N LEU A 28 6.02 -4.39 16.65
CA LEU A 28 6.38 -5.74 17.11
C LEU A 28 7.90 -5.96 17.09
N ILE A 29 8.59 -5.51 16.04
CA ILE A 29 10.06 -5.62 15.93
C ILE A 29 10.77 -4.79 17.01
N ALA A 30 10.17 -3.68 17.45
CA ALA A 30 10.73 -2.83 18.50
C ALA A 30 10.63 -3.44 19.92
N LEU A 31 9.86 -4.51 20.11
CA LEU A 31 9.72 -5.19 21.41
C LEU A 31 10.95 -6.05 21.74
N GLU A 32 11.39 -6.04 22.99
CA GLU A 32 12.54 -6.85 23.46
C GLU A 32 12.28 -8.36 23.40
N CYS A 33 11.02 -8.80 23.46
CA CYS A 33 10.60 -10.21 23.49
C CYS A 33 9.37 -10.46 22.60
N VAL A 34 9.52 -10.30 21.29
CA VAL A 34 8.44 -10.58 20.33
C VAL A 34 8.21 -12.09 20.16
N ASP A 35 6.95 -12.52 20.12
CA ASP A 35 6.60 -13.89 19.70
C ASP A 35 6.84 -14.03 18.20
N ILE A 36 7.69 -14.99 17.81
CA ILE A 36 8.03 -15.23 16.41
C ILE A 36 6.79 -15.61 15.60
N CYS A 37 5.85 -16.36 16.17
CA CYS A 37 4.63 -16.76 15.47
C CYS A 37 3.73 -15.55 15.19
N GLU A 38 3.66 -14.62 16.15
CA GLU A 38 2.91 -13.37 16.01
C GLU A 38 3.55 -12.48 14.94
N LEU A 39 4.87 -12.31 14.99
CA LEU A 39 5.61 -11.54 14.00
C LEU A 39 5.46 -12.11 12.58
N GLU A 40 5.54 -13.44 12.43
CA GLU A 40 5.32 -14.09 11.13
C GLU A 40 3.90 -13.88 10.60
N ALA A 41 2.88 -13.95 11.47
CA ALA A 41 1.49 -13.72 11.10
C ALA A 41 1.28 -12.29 10.60
N GLU A 42 1.74 -11.28 11.36
CA GLU A 42 1.60 -9.87 10.97
C GLU A 42 2.45 -9.52 9.74
N LEU A 43 3.62 -10.13 9.59
CA LEU A 43 4.44 -9.97 8.38
C LEU A 43 3.70 -10.49 7.14
N ASN A 44 2.97 -11.61 7.25
CA ASN A 44 2.16 -12.12 6.15
C ASN A 44 0.98 -11.20 5.82
N VAL A 45 0.35 -10.59 6.83
CA VAL A 45 -0.69 -9.57 6.62
C VAL A 45 -0.09 -8.36 5.89
N PHE A 46 1.07 -7.87 6.33
CA PHE A 46 1.77 -6.75 5.70
C PHE A 46 2.13 -7.02 4.24
N LYS A 47 2.71 -8.19 3.94
CA LYS A 47 2.99 -8.63 2.56
C LYS A 47 1.73 -8.58 1.69
N GLY A 48 0.61 -9.11 2.19
CA GLY A 48 -0.66 -9.04 1.46
C GLY A 48 -1.15 -7.61 1.20
N LYS A 49 -0.77 -6.61 2.01
CA LYS A 49 -1.06 -5.19 1.74
C LYS A 49 -0.12 -4.58 0.71
N VAL A 50 1.16 -4.98 0.72
CA VAL A 50 2.15 -4.60 -0.30
C VAL A 50 1.67 -5.09 -1.67
N ASP A 51 1.38 -6.39 -1.79
CA ASP A 51 0.93 -7.01 -3.04
C ASP A 51 -0.33 -6.32 -3.57
N ARG A 52 -1.27 -6.01 -2.68
CA ARG A 52 -2.51 -5.32 -3.04
C ARG A 52 -2.28 -3.92 -3.59
N LEU A 53 -1.36 -3.16 -3.02
CA LEU A 53 -1.02 -1.82 -3.51
C LEU A 53 -0.31 -1.89 -4.87
N ASP A 54 0.60 -2.84 -5.04
CA ASP A 54 1.33 -3.05 -6.29
C ASP A 54 0.37 -3.47 -7.41
N ASP A 55 -0.54 -4.40 -7.13
CA ASP A 55 -1.61 -4.81 -8.03
C ASP A 55 -2.48 -3.61 -8.42
N THR A 56 -2.95 -2.83 -7.45
CA THR A 56 -3.79 -1.65 -7.74
C THR A 56 -3.05 -0.65 -8.61
N HIS A 57 -1.77 -0.37 -8.32
CA HIS A 57 -0.97 0.57 -9.09
C HIS A 57 -0.70 0.08 -10.52
N SER A 58 -0.29 -1.19 -10.68
CA SER A 58 -0.12 -1.84 -11.98
C SER A 58 -1.39 -1.80 -12.82
N ASN A 59 -2.54 -2.16 -12.24
CA ASN A 59 -3.84 -2.11 -12.91
C ASN A 59 -4.23 -0.67 -13.33
N ILE A 60 -3.83 0.34 -12.56
CA ILE A 60 -4.07 1.74 -12.94
C ILE A 60 -3.22 2.12 -14.14
N LEU A 61 -1.93 1.78 -14.13
CA LEU A 61 -1.02 2.10 -15.23
C LEU A 61 -1.44 1.41 -16.53
N GLU A 62 -1.85 0.13 -16.47
CA GLU A 62 -2.38 -0.59 -17.63
C GLU A 62 -3.61 0.06 -18.26
N LEU A 63 -4.44 0.74 -17.46
CA LEU A 63 -5.67 1.40 -17.92
C LEU A 63 -5.45 2.88 -18.30
N LEU A 64 -4.30 3.45 -17.97
CA LEU A 64 -3.98 4.84 -18.26
C LEU A 64 -3.27 4.99 -19.61
N PRO A 65 -3.57 6.05 -20.38
CA PRO A 65 -2.69 6.42 -21.48
C PRO A 65 -1.35 6.96 -20.91
N GLU A 66 -0.23 6.66 -21.57
CA GLU A 66 1.12 7.04 -21.10
C GLU A 66 1.27 8.53 -20.74
N LYS A 67 0.58 9.42 -21.47
CA LYS A 67 0.54 10.87 -21.20
C LYS A 67 -0.02 11.25 -19.82
N GLU A 68 -0.72 10.34 -19.15
CA GLU A 68 -1.29 10.54 -17.82
C GLU A 68 -0.46 9.88 -16.70
N TYR A 69 0.66 9.23 -17.03
CA TYR A 69 1.53 8.60 -16.03
C TYR A 69 2.16 9.62 -15.09
N ASP A 70 2.65 10.75 -15.59
CA ASP A 70 3.26 11.78 -14.75
C ASP A 70 2.28 12.30 -13.68
N ALA A 71 1.05 12.57 -14.08
CA ALA A 71 -0.02 12.98 -13.16
C ALA A 71 -0.37 11.88 -12.15
N GLU A 72 -0.29 10.62 -12.55
CA GLU A 72 -0.48 9.48 -11.65
C GLU A 72 0.66 9.38 -10.61
N PHE A 73 1.91 9.55 -11.04
CA PHE A 73 3.07 9.56 -10.14
C PHE A 73 3.05 10.76 -9.19
N GLU A 74 2.62 11.95 -9.64
CA GLU A 74 2.43 13.12 -8.76
C GLU A 74 1.47 12.83 -7.60
N VAL A 75 0.39 12.08 -7.84
CA VAL A 75 -0.56 11.68 -6.79
C VAL A 75 0.08 10.69 -5.79
N VAL A 76 1.00 9.84 -6.26
CA VAL A 76 1.75 8.93 -5.39
C VAL A 76 2.72 9.74 -4.51
N GLU A 77 3.49 10.64 -5.10
CA GLU A 77 4.46 11.50 -4.40
C GLU A 77 3.79 12.46 -3.41
N ASP A 78 2.68 13.11 -3.79
CA ASP A 78 1.90 13.96 -2.88
C ASP A 78 1.42 13.19 -1.64
N CYS A 79 0.99 11.94 -1.81
CA CYS A 79 0.60 11.11 -0.67
C CYS A 79 1.79 10.68 0.18
N ARG A 80 2.96 10.43 -0.43
CA ARG A 80 4.20 10.15 0.30
C ARG A 80 4.58 11.34 1.18
N ASN A 81 4.57 12.55 0.61
CA ASN A 81 4.90 13.78 1.32
C ASN A 81 3.96 14.09 2.48
N LYS A 82 2.68 13.71 2.37
CA LYS A 82 1.67 13.86 3.44
C LYS A 82 1.75 12.79 4.53
N SER A 83 2.55 11.75 4.34
CA SER A 83 2.67 10.63 5.28
C SER A 83 3.89 10.75 6.20
N ILE A 84 4.65 11.85 6.11
CA ILE A 84 5.78 12.24 6.98
C ILE A 84 5.29 13.38 7.89
#